data_AF-A0AAP7DH05-F1
#
_entry.id   AF-A0AAP7DH05-F1
#
_cell.length_a   1.000
_cell.length_b   1.000
_cell.length_c   1.000
_cell.angle_alpha   90.00
_cell.angle_beta   90.00
_cell.angle_gamma   90.00
#
_symmetry.space_group_name_H-M   'P 1'
#
loop_
_entity.id
_entity.type
_entity.pdbx_description
1 polymer ?
#
loop_
_entity_poly.entity_id
_entity_poly.type
_entity_poly.pdbx_seq_one_letter_code
_entity_poly.pdbx_strand_id
1 'polypeptide(L)'
;MNYDNVLAGSNFTFPVIRNEHVAFKRSYELVDDKVLFTTTLTADGQSVSSFIPLIPVTYNQLVQMLEQCGFVHIEAYSNFEKAPYASDASALILAAHN
;
A
#
# COMPACT_ATOMS: atom_id res chain seq x y z
N MET A 1 -0.19 0.30 3.54
CA MET A 1 0.50 0.04 2.26
C MET A 1 1.51 1.15 2.05
N ASN A 2 2.66 0.85 1.46
CA ASN A 2 3.71 1.83 1.21
C ASN A 2 3.71 2.25 -0.26
N TYR A 3 3.26 3.47 -0.57
CA TYR A 3 3.23 3.94 -1.95
C TYR A 3 4.62 4.33 -2.47
N ASP A 4 5.59 4.65 -1.61
CA ASP A 4 6.97 4.86 -2.05
C ASP A 4 7.51 3.61 -2.77
N ASN A 5 7.22 2.42 -2.25
CA ASN A 5 7.58 1.15 -2.87
C ASN A 5 6.83 0.88 -4.18
N VAL A 6 5.51 1.13 -4.18
CA VAL A 6 4.65 0.95 -5.36
C VAL A 6 5.12 1.83 -6.52
N LEU A 7 5.44 3.09 -6.23
CA LEU A 7 5.87 4.08 -7.22
C LEU A 7 7.32 3.90 -7.67
N ALA A 8 8.16 3.24 -6.88
CA ALA A 8 9.54 2.94 -7.25
C ALA A 8 9.65 1.98 -8.46
N GLY A 9 8.54 1.45 -8.97
CA GLY A 9 8.50 0.64 -10.19
C GLY A 9 9.07 -0.76 -10.03
N SER A 10 9.29 -1.20 -8.78
CA SER A 10 9.62 -2.60 -8.48
C SER A 10 8.38 -3.46 -8.70
N ASN A 11 8.55 -4.78 -8.84
CA ASN A 11 7.46 -5.77 -8.93
C ASN A 11 6.69 -5.88 -7.60
N PHE A 12 6.16 -4.76 -7.10
CA PHE A 12 5.40 -4.72 -5.87
C PHE A 12 4.16 -5.59 -6.02
N THR A 13 4.19 -6.72 -5.34
CA THR A 13 3.07 -7.63 -5.26
C THR A 13 2.86 -8.01 -3.82
N PHE A 14 1.61 -8.00 -3.39
CA PHE A 14 1.27 -8.77 -2.22
C PHE A 14 1.19 -10.26 -2.60
N PRO A 15 1.47 -11.17 -1.65
CA PRO A 15 1.18 -12.58 -1.84
C PRO A 15 -0.29 -12.79 -2.22
N VAL A 16 -0.52 -13.72 -3.13
CA VAL A 16 -1.86 -14.20 -3.44
C VAL A 16 -2.40 -14.92 -2.22
N ILE A 17 -3.56 -14.48 -1.73
CA ILE A 17 -4.26 -15.18 -0.66
C ILE A 17 -5.02 -16.32 -1.33
N ARG A 18 -4.74 -17.57 -0.96
CA ARG A 18 -5.36 -18.73 -1.59
C ARG A 18 -5.65 -19.84 -0.59
N ASN A 19 -6.70 -20.61 -0.89
CA ASN A 19 -6.98 -21.91 -0.30
C ASN A 19 -7.39 -22.88 -1.42
N GLU A 20 -7.96 -24.04 -1.07
CA GLU A 20 -8.36 -25.08 -2.03
C GLU A 20 -9.42 -24.63 -3.05
N HIS A 21 -10.27 -23.67 -2.68
CA HIS A 21 -11.46 -23.28 -3.46
C HIS A 21 -11.34 -21.88 -4.07
N VAL A 22 -10.52 -21.02 -3.47
CA VAL A 22 -10.51 -19.59 -3.75
C VAL A 22 -9.08 -19.06 -3.85
N ALA A 23 -8.84 -18.18 -4.82
CA ALA A 23 -7.64 -17.36 -4.91
C ALA A 23 -8.03 -15.87 -5.03
N PHE A 24 -7.39 -15.03 -4.21
CA PHE A 24 -7.55 -13.59 -4.21
C PHE A 24 -6.21 -12.92 -4.54
N LYS A 25 -6.19 -12.21 -5.67
CA LYS A 25 -5.03 -11.46 -6.15
C LYS A 25 -5.32 -9.96 -6.08
N ARG A 26 -4.25 -9.21 -5.83
CA ARG A 26 -4.20 -7.74 -5.90
C ARG A 26 -3.13 -7.34 -6.90
N SER A 27 -3.40 -6.33 -7.71
CA SER A 27 -2.39 -5.69 -8.57
C SER A 27 -2.49 -4.18 -8.49
N TYR A 28 -1.36 -3.53 -8.76
CA TYR A 28 -1.19 -2.09 -8.68
C TYR A 28 -0.50 -1.65 -9.96
N GLU A 29 -1.12 -0.73 -10.69
CA GLU A 29 -0.58 -0.19 -11.93
C GLU A 29 -0.62 1.33 -11.84
N LEU A 30 0.49 1.99 -12.17
CA LEU A 30 0.53 3.44 -12.26
C LEU A 30 -0.13 3.85 -13.58
N VAL A 31 -1.25 4.58 -13.49
CA VAL A 31 -2.00 5.14 -14.61
C VAL A 31 -2.14 6.63 -14.36
N ASP A 32 -1.46 7.44 -15.17
CA ASP A 32 -1.29 8.88 -14.96
C ASP A 32 -0.71 9.19 -13.56
N ASP A 33 -1.45 9.93 -12.73
CA ASP A 33 -1.09 10.33 -11.36
C ASP A 33 -1.69 9.40 -10.28
N LYS A 34 -2.35 8.30 -10.69
CA LYS A 34 -3.07 7.39 -9.79
C LYS A 34 -2.53 5.97 -9.86
N VAL A 35 -2.72 5.24 -8.77
CA VAL A 35 -2.51 3.80 -8.76
C VAL A 35 -3.84 3.11 -8.99
N LEU A 36 -3.99 2.44 -10.13
CA LEU A 36 -5.13 1.57 -10.39
C LEU A 36 -4.99 0.30 -9.54
N PHE A 37 -5.78 0.23 -8.48
CA PHE A 37 -5.85 -0.94 -7.62
C PHE A 37 -6.91 -1.89 -8.13
N THR A 38 -6.47 -3.07 -8.57
CA THR A 38 -7.36 -4.12 -9.08
C THR A 38 -7.34 -5.31 -8.14
N THR A 39 -8.53 -5.81 -7.83
CA THR A 39 -8.71 -7.08 -7.14
C THR A 39 -9.29 -8.11 -8.09
N THR A 40 -8.80 -9.33 -8.00
CA THR A 40 -9.33 -10.48 -8.75
C THR A 40 -9.61 -11.59 -7.76
N LEU A 41 -10.87 -12.02 -7.69
CA LEU A 41 -11.30 -13.19 -6.95
C LEU A 41 -11.57 -14.32 -7.95
N THR A 42 -10.86 -15.43 -7.79
CA THR A 42 -11.08 -16.66 -8.54
C THR A 42 -11.68 -17.70 -7.60
N ALA A 43 -12.85 -18.25 -7.93
CA ALA A 43 -13.51 -19.32 -7.20
C ALA A 43 -14.12 -20.31 -8.19
N ASP A 44 -13.93 -21.61 -7.95
CA ASP A 44 -14.46 -22.69 -8.81
C ASP A 44 -14.17 -22.51 -10.31
N GLY A 45 -12.97 -22.00 -10.62
CA GLY A 45 -12.53 -21.74 -12.00
C GLY A 45 -13.11 -20.47 -12.64
N GLN A 46 -14.02 -19.76 -11.98
CA GLN A 46 -14.53 -18.47 -12.43
C GLN A 46 -13.79 -17.33 -11.76
N SER A 47 -13.58 -16.23 -12.49
CA SER A 47 -12.93 -15.03 -11.96
C SER A 47 -13.80 -13.80 -12.10
N VAL A 48 -13.89 -13.01 -11.03
CA VAL A 48 -14.48 -11.67 -11.03
C VAL A 48 -13.40 -10.67 -10.64
N SER A 49 -13.38 -9.51 -11.31
CA SER A 49 -12.45 -8.44 -11.00
C SER A 49 -13.17 -7.11 -10.82
N SER A 50 -12.62 -6.27 -9.95
CA SER A 50 -13.04 -4.89 -9.76
C SER A 50 -11.80 -4.02 -9.57
N PHE A 51 -11.91 -2.75 -9.96
CA PHE A 51 -10.83 -1.79 -9.83
C PHE A 51 -11.31 -0.49 -9.22
N ILE A 52 -10.38 0.21 -8.57
CA ILE A 52 -10.57 1.57 -8.07
C ILE A 52 -9.26 2.34 -8.23
N PRO A 53 -9.30 3.57 -8.76
CA PRO A 53 -8.11 4.43 -8.78
C PRO A 53 -7.83 5.00 -7.39
N LEU A 54 -6.58 4.91 -6.94
CA LEU A 54 -6.11 5.41 -5.64
C LEU A 54 -5.12 6.55 -5.82
N ILE A 55 -5.15 7.52 -4.91
CA ILE A 55 -4.16 8.59 -4.82
C ILE A 55 -2.96 8.03 -4.03
N PRO A 56 -1.76 7.92 -4.63
CA PRO A 56 -0.61 7.30 -3.98
C PRO A 56 0.12 8.29 -3.07
N VAL A 57 -0.39 8.50 -1.86
CA VAL A 57 0.23 9.42 -0.89
C VAL A 57 1.54 8.82 -0.36
N THR A 58 2.66 9.51 -0.59
CA THR A 58 4.01 9.07 -0.19
C THR A 58 4.34 9.39 1.26
N TYR A 59 5.40 8.78 1.78
CA TYR A 59 5.95 9.08 3.10
C TYR A 59 6.16 10.59 3.31
N ASN A 60 6.86 11.25 2.39
CA ASN A 60 7.15 12.68 2.50
C ASN A 60 5.88 13.53 2.52
N GLN A 61 4.88 13.17 1.70
CA GLN A 61 3.59 13.87 1.68
C GLN A 61 2.83 13.70 2.99
N LEU A 62 2.80 12.48 3.55
CA LEU A 62 2.13 12.22 4.83
C LEU A 62 2.81 12.94 6.00
N VAL A 63 4.14 12.90 6.07
CA VAL A 63 4.91 13.62 7.12
C VAL A 63 4.62 15.11 7.04
N GLN A 64 4.70 15.71 5.85
CA GLN A 64 4.39 17.13 5.66
C GLN A 64 2.95 17.48 6.08
N MET A 65 1.97 16.64 5.76
CA MET A 65 0.58 16.86 6.18
C MET A 65 0.42 16.78 7.70
N LEU A 66 1.12 15.87 8.38
CA LEU A 66 1.08 15.72 9.83
C LEU A 66 1.74 16.91 10.54
N GLU A 67 2.89 17.36 10.06
CA GLU A 67 3.57 18.56 10.57
C GLU A 67 2.68 19.81 10.41
N GLN A 68 2.00 19.96 9.26
CA GLN A 68 1.03 21.04 9.04
C GLN A 68 -0.17 20.99 9.99
N CYS A 69 -0.52 19.81 10.51
CA CYS A 69 -1.55 19.64 11.54
C CYS A 69 -1.04 19.93 12.97
N GLY A 70 0.26 20.21 13.14
CA GLY A 70 0.86 20.54 14.42
C GLY A 70 1.46 19.36 15.20
N PHE A 71 1.53 18.16 14.60
CA PHE A 71 2.25 17.04 15.21
C PHE A 71 3.76 17.29 15.15
N VAL A 72 4.44 17.17 16.31
CA VAL A 72 5.88 17.45 16.43
C VAL A 72 6.73 16.20 16.57
N HIS A 73 6.12 15.07 16.96
CA HIS A 73 6.79 13.78 17.05
C HIS A 73 6.13 12.80 16.07
N ILE A 74 6.85 12.44 15.01
CA ILE A 74 6.39 11.52 13.97
C ILE A 74 7.38 10.36 13.85
N GLU A 75 6.90 9.14 14.08
CA GLU A 75 7.66 7.91 13.93
C GLU A 75 7.11 7.09 12.75
N ALA A 76 8.01 6.40 12.05
CA ALA A 76 7.67 5.63 10.87
C ALA A 76 8.15 4.18 10.99
N TYR A 77 7.28 3.24 10.61
CA TYR A 77 7.53 1.81 10.70
C TYR A 77 7.12 1.07 9.43
N SER A 78 7.77 -0.07 9.19
CA SER A 78 7.51 -0.96 8.04
C SER A 78 6.48 -2.06 8.31
N ASN A 79 6.11 -2.28 9.58
CA ASN A 79 5.11 -3.25 10.01
C ASN A 79 4.53 -2.89 11.40
N PHE A 80 3.53 -3.64 11.86
CA PHE A 80 2.85 -3.37 13.13
C PHE A 80 3.69 -3.76 14.36
N GLU A 81 4.72 -4.57 14.16
CA GLU A 81 5.76 -4.88 15.15
C GLU A 81 6.77 -3.74 15.33
N LYS A 82 6.55 -2.58 14.69
CA LYS A 82 7.40 -1.38 14.76
C LYS A 82 8.81 -1.59 14.21
N ALA A 83 8.99 -2.47 13.22
CA ALA A 83 10.25 -2.55 12.51
C ALA A 83 10.59 -1.20 11.85
N PRO A 84 11.88 -0.82 11.77
CA PRO A 84 12.29 0.44 11.16
C PRO A 84 11.68 0.63 9.77
N TYR A 85 11.25 1.85 9.46
CA TYR A 85 10.75 2.17 8.12
C TYR A 85 11.84 1.95 7.06
N ALA A 86 11.42 1.41 5.92
CA ALA A 86 12.21 1.29 4.71
C ALA A 86 11.30 1.59 3.51
N SER A 87 11.81 2.35 2.54
CA SER A 87 11.01 2.79 1.39
C SER A 87 10.59 1.63 0.48
N ASP A 88 11.30 0.49 0.52
CA ASP A 88 11.00 -0.75 -0.19
C ASP A 88 10.15 -1.74 0.65
N ALA A 89 9.75 -1.36 1.87
CA ALA A 89 8.83 -2.15 2.67
C ALA A 89 7.43 -2.21 2.05
N SER A 90 6.64 -3.24 2.39
CA SER A 90 5.26 -3.37 1.89
C SER A 90 4.26 -2.45 2.58
N ALA A 91 4.56 -1.99 3.79
CA ALA A 91 3.73 -1.09 4.57
C ALA A 91 4.53 0.12 5.05
N LEU A 92 3.81 1.23 5.16
CA LEU A 92 4.21 2.44 5.86
C LEU A 92 3.18 2.64 6.96
N ILE A 93 3.63 2.73 8.20
CA ILE A 93 2.82 3.03 9.38
C ILE A 93 3.43 4.25 10.03
N LEU A 94 2.60 5.26 10.32
CA LEU A 94 3.02 6.47 11.03
C LEU A 94 2.35 6.51 12.40
N ALA A 95 3.13 6.82 13.43
CA ALA A 95 2.63 7.19 14.75
C ALA A 95 2.99 8.65 15.00
N ALA A 96 1.98 9.50 15.23
CA ALA A 96 2.16 10.92 15.42
C ALA A 96 1.58 11.37 16.77
N HIS A 97 2.34 12.16 17.52
CA HIS A 97 1.95 12.71 18.81
C HIS A 97 2.56 14.11 19.02
N ASN A 98 2.01 14.82 20.00
CA ASN A 98 2.46 16.14 20.42
C ASN A 98 3.41 16.04 21.61
#